data_AF-A0AAE0M0Z7-F1
#
_entry.id   AF-A0AAE0M0Z7-F1
#
_cell.length_a   1.000
_cell.length_b   1.000
_cell.length_c   1.000
_cell.angle_alpha   90.00
_cell.angle_beta   90.00
_cell.angle_gamma   90.00
#
_symmetry.space_group_name_H-M   'P 1'
#
loop_
_entity.id
_entity.type
_entity.pdbx_description
1 polymer ?
#
loop_
_entity_poly.entity_id
_entity_poly.type
_entity_poly.pdbx_seq_one_letter_code
_entity_poly.pdbx_strand_id
1 'polypeptide(L)'
;MLSRIARHPKGVVWAIESSSYSSALLRRRILANTVLSQSRTVTSAPKPGDGPLMERRADRELPDIDTQRFRWARTLPIFALLIAAASVAIFNYQKSSSPVVSSTLYALRTSPKARDLLGENIYFEQQIPWISGEMNQLHGRINVSFRVKGTKSTGVMRFASTRPSPRGVFETLEWSLEMPDGRRTDLLEDEGDPFKGIAGPSGQTVGGMDEEEEVTRGFRKMPNGK
;
A
#
# COMPACT_ATOMS: atom_id res chain seq x y z
N MET A 1 17.84 52.03 -44.78
CA MET A 1 17.86 53.49 -44.50
C MET A 1 16.94 54.11 -45.55
N LEU A 2 15.73 54.64 -45.35
CA LEU A 2 14.88 55.15 -44.26
C LEU A 2 13.42 54.77 -44.63
N SER A 3 12.61 54.19 -43.75
CA SER A 3 11.69 54.84 -42.81
C SER A 3 10.37 55.39 -43.40
N ARG A 4 9.27 54.78 -42.91
CA ARG A 4 8.03 55.38 -42.35
C ARG A 4 6.76 55.64 -43.20
N ILE A 5 5.67 55.09 -42.64
CA ILE A 5 4.33 55.68 -42.36
C ILE A 5 3.16 55.40 -43.33
N ALA A 6 2.31 54.47 -42.86
CA ALA A 6 0.85 54.50 -42.68
C ALA A 6 -0.10 55.11 -43.73
N ARG A 7 -1.09 54.29 -44.15
CA ARG A 7 -2.53 54.57 -43.98
C ARG A 7 -3.42 53.37 -44.37
N HIS A 8 -4.25 52.91 -43.42
CA HIS A 8 -5.58 52.32 -43.66
C HIS A 8 -6.53 53.41 -44.24
N PRO A 9 -7.76 53.15 -44.75
CA PRO A 9 -8.74 52.08 -44.40
C PRO A 9 -9.49 51.46 -45.62
N LYS A 10 -10.25 50.36 -45.48
CA LYS A 10 -11.71 50.27 -45.23
C LYS A 10 -12.00 48.75 -45.19
N GLY A 11 -12.65 48.19 -44.18
CA GLY A 11 -14.10 48.29 -43.97
C GLY A 11 -14.74 46.98 -44.40
N VAL A 12 -14.82 46.00 -43.50
CA VAL A 12 -15.73 44.86 -43.60
C VAL A 12 -16.37 44.67 -42.23
N VAL A 13 -17.66 44.97 -42.18
CA VAL A 13 -18.56 44.72 -41.07
C VAL A 13 -19.00 43.26 -41.19
N TRP A 14 -18.79 42.46 -40.15
CA TRP A 14 -19.60 41.26 -39.92
C TRP A 14 -20.09 41.24 -38.49
N ALA A 15 -21.33 40.78 -38.40
CA ALA A 15 -22.24 40.91 -37.30
C ALA A 15 -21.84 40.12 -36.04
N ILE A 16 -22.46 40.57 -34.97
CA ILE A 16 -22.37 40.12 -33.59
C ILE A 16 -23.01 38.74 -33.47
N GLU A 17 -22.27 37.75 -32.99
CA GLU A 17 -22.83 36.55 -32.35
C GLU A 17 -22.11 36.37 -31.01
N SER A 18 -22.70 36.92 -29.95
CA SER A 18 -22.21 36.77 -28.59
C SER A 18 -22.52 35.37 -28.07
N SER A 19 -21.64 34.42 -28.36
CA SER A 19 -21.66 33.12 -27.68
C SER A 19 -21.24 33.32 -26.22
N SER A 20 -22.21 33.24 -25.32
CA SER A 20 -22.01 33.20 -23.88
C SER A 20 -21.30 31.92 -23.49
N TYR A 21 -19.96 31.95 -23.50
CA TYR A 21 -19.18 30.95 -22.79
C TYR A 21 -19.29 31.23 -21.29
N SER A 22 -20.23 30.55 -20.64
CA SER A 22 -20.33 30.48 -19.19
C SER A 22 -19.02 29.98 -18.61
N SER A 23 -18.24 30.90 -18.05
CA SER A 23 -17.10 30.61 -17.20
C SER A 23 -17.61 29.98 -15.90
N ALA A 24 -17.64 28.65 -15.87
CA ALA A 24 -17.85 27.90 -14.65
C ALA A 24 -16.70 28.21 -13.69
N LEU A 25 -16.94 29.14 -12.76
CA LEU A 25 -16.06 29.43 -11.64
C LEU A 25 -15.95 28.16 -10.79
N LEU A 26 -14.90 27.37 -11.03
CA LEU A 26 -14.42 26.38 -10.07
C LEU A 26 -14.10 27.11 -8.77
N ARG A 27 -15.07 27.12 -7.85
CA ARG A 27 -14.83 27.42 -6.44
C ARG A 27 -13.91 26.34 -5.90
N ARG A 28 -12.62 26.57 -6.04
CA ARG A 28 -11.56 25.84 -5.35
C ARG A 28 -11.85 26.01 -3.86
N ARG A 29 -12.45 24.99 -3.23
CA ARG A 29 -12.55 24.95 -1.76
C ARG A 29 -11.12 24.79 -1.27
N ILE A 30 -10.50 25.93 -0.95
CA ILE A 30 -9.27 25.95 -0.18
C ILE A 30 -9.65 25.29 1.15
N LEU A 31 -9.18 24.07 1.36
CA LEU A 31 -9.16 23.46 2.67
C LEU A 31 -8.36 24.42 3.54
N ALA A 32 -9.06 25.15 4.40
CA ALA A 32 -8.43 25.98 5.40
C ALA A 32 -7.56 25.04 6.23
N ASN A 33 -6.25 25.13 6.01
CA ASN A 33 -5.27 24.53 6.89
C ASN A 33 -5.51 25.20 8.25
N THR A 34 -6.26 24.55 9.13
CA THR A 34 -6.34 24.93 10.53
C THR A 34 -4.98 24.65 11.12
N VAL A 35 -4.04 25.57 10.86
CA VAL A 35 -2.89 25.78 11.71
C VAL A 35 -3.49 25.99 13.07
N LEU A 36 -3.39 24.98 13.94
CA LEU A 36 -3.64 25.14 15.35
C LEU A 36 -2.80 26.34 15.76
N SER A 37 -3.45 27.48 15.98
CA SER A 37 -2.78 28.67 16.49
C SER A 37 -2.23 28.24 17.82
N GLN A 38 -0.92 27.96 17.83
CA GLN A 38 -0.19 27.71 19.05
C GLN A 38 -0.20 29.06 19.75
N SER A 39 -1.22 29.28 20.57
CA SER A 39 -1.39 30.48 21.37
C SER A 39 -0.19 30.54 22.30
N ARG A 40 0.87 31.21 21.86
CA ARG A 40 1.98 31.62 22.70
C ARG A 40 1.36 32.60 23.68
N THR A 41 1.03 32.13 24.87
CA THR A 41 0.70 32.97 26.01
C THR A 41 1.97 33.74 26.38
N VAL A 42 2.19 34.86 25.68
CA VAL A 42 3.09 35.91 26.15
C VAL A 42 2.30 36.70 27.19
N THR A 43 2.07 36.08 28.34
CA THR A 43 1.61 36.80 29.52
C THR A 43 2.82 37.53 30.08
N SER A 44 2.78 38.85 30.12
CA SER A 44 3.80 39.66 30.77
C SER A 44 4.02 39.20 32.20
N ALA A 45 5.27 39.23 32.67
CA ALA A 45 5.58 38.91 34.06
C ALA A 45 4.78 39.84 35.00
N PRO A 46 4.07 39.29 36.00
CA PRO A 46 3.23 40.10 36.89
C PRO A 46 4.10 41.05 37.72
N LYS A 47 3.66 42.31 37.81
CA LYS A 47 4.33 43.36 38.61
C LYS A 47 3.91 43.27 40.08
N PRO A 48 4.67 43.83 41.03
CA PRO A 48 4.28 43.84 42.44
C PRO A 48 2.89 44.51 42.62
N GLY A 49 1.90 43.74 43.08
CA GLY A 49 0.50 44.19 43.25
C GLY A 49 -0.43 43.97 42.05
N ASP A 50 0.07 43.44 40.93
CA ASP A 50 -0.71 43.22 39.70
C ASP A 50 -1.27 41.78 39.65
N GLY A 51 -2.45 41.61 40.25
CA GLY A 51 -3.30 40.46 40.06
C GLY A 51 -2.93 39.16 40.81
N PRO A 52 -3.85 38.17 40.81
CA PRO A 52 -3.88 37.02 41.71
C PRO A 52 -2.84 35.93 41.43
N LEU A 53 -1.82 36.23 40.63
CA LEU A 53 -0.73 35.30 40.30
C LEU A 53 0.41 35.36 41.32
N MET A 54 0.53 36.48 42.05
CA MET A 54 1.51 36.69 43.14
C MET A 54 0.90 36.48 44.53
N GLU A 55 -0.43 36.41 44.61
CA GLU A 55 -1.16 36.14 45.84
C GLU A 55 -1.60 34.67 45.82
N ARG A 56 -0.99 33.83 46.67
CA ARG A 56 -1.36 32.42 46.82
C ARG A 56 -2.71 32.33 47.56
N ARG A 57 -3.80 32.76 46.91
CA ARG A 57 -5.15 32.60 47.46
C ARG A 57 -5.51 31.12 47.44
N ALA A 58 -5.76 30.57 48.62
CA ALA A 58 -6.22 29.19 48.79
C ALA A 58 -7.66 28.98 48.29
N ASP A 59 -8.39 30.08 48.03
CA ASP A 59 -9.82 30.08 47.71
C ASP A 59 -10.10 30.00 46.20
N ARG A 60 -9.11 29.60 45.39
CA ARG A 60 -9.31 29.35 43.96
C ARG A 60 -9.77 27.91 43.77
N GLU A 61 -11.04 27.74 43.45
CA GLU A 61 -11.58 26.44 43.07
C GLU A 61 -10.72 25.82 41.95
N LEU A 62 -10.35 24.54 42.13
CA LEU A 62 -9.56 23.85 41.13
C LEU A 62 -10.35 23.79 39.82
N PRO A 63 -9.70 23.94 38.65
CA PRO A 63 -10.36 23.75 37.37
C PRO A 63 -11.07 22.39 37.38
N ASP A 64 -12.36 22.40 37.05
CA ASP A 64 -13.17 21.20 37.09
C ASP A 64 -12.66 20.18 36.05
N ILE A 65 -12.16 19.06 36.56
CA ILE A 65 -11.52 17.99 35.78
C ILE A 65 -12.55 17.27 34.90
N ASP A 66 -13.84 17.33 35.26
CA ASP A 66 -14.92 16.65 34.52
C ASP A 66 -15.10 17.21 33.11
N THR A 67 -14.80 18.50 32.90
CA THR A 67 -14.89 19.14 31.57
C THR A 67 -13.88 18.59 30.57
N GLN A 68 -12.75 18.03 31.03
CA GLN A 68 -11.67 17.54 30.17
C GLN A 68 -11.68 16.02 29.99
N ARG A 69 -12.25 15.26 30.95
CA ARG A 69 -12.16 13.79 30.99
C ARG A 69 -12.82 13.08 29.80
N PHE A 70 -13.91 13.63 29.26
CA PHE A 70 -14.68 12.97 28.19
C PHE A 70 -14.37 13.45 26.76
N ARG A 71 -13.50 14.44 26.59
CA ARG A 71 -13.20 14.98 25.24
C ARG A 71 -12.44 13.98 24.36
N TRP A 72 -11.57 13.13 24.93
CA TRP A 72 -10.86 12.11 24.15
C TRP A 72 -11.82 11.02 23.66
N ALA A 73 -12.94 10.77 24.35
CA ALA A 73 -13.84 9.67 24.01
C ALA A 73 -14.45 9.86 22.61
N ARG A 74 -14.53 11.12 22.16
CA ARG A 74 -14.97 11.47 20.80
C ARG A 74 -13.91 11.20 19.73
N THR A 75 -12.62 11.33 20.06
CA THR A 75 -11.51 11.10 19.12
C THR A 75 -11.00 9.66 19.15
N LEU A 76 -11.22 8.93 20.24
CA LEU A 76 -10.85 7.52 20.40
C LEU A 76 -11.41 6.62 19.29
N PRO A 77 -12.70 6.66 18.89
CA PRO A 77 -13.18 5.81 17.80
C PRO A 77 -12.51 6.12 16.46
N ILE A 78 -12.22 7.40 16.19
CA ILE A 78 -11.50 7.81 14.98
C ILE A 78 -10.08 7.25 15.01
N PHE A 79 -9.38 7.40 16.14
CA PHE A 79 -8.05 6.83 16.33
C PHE A 79 -8.04 5.31 16.17
N ALA A 80 -8.96 4.61 16.84
CA ALA A 80 -9.10 3.17 16.74
C ALA A 80 -9.40 2.72 15.30
N LEU A 81 -10.24 3.46 14.56
CA LEU A 81 -10.52 3.19 13.15
C LEU A 81 -9.27 3.37 12.30
N LEU A 82 -8.49 4.44 12.51
CA LEU A 82 -7.24 4.67 11.79
C LEU A 82 -6.21 3.56 12.08
N ILE A 83 -6.07 3.16 13.33
CA ILE A 83 -5.20 2.05 13.72
C ILE A 83 -5.66 0.75 13.07
N ALA A 84 -6.96 0.43 13.14
CA ALA A 84 -7.51 -0.77 12.50
C ALA A 84 -7.28 -0.78 10.98
N ALA A 85 -7.53 0.35 10.31
CA ALA A 85 -7.27 0.49 8.87
C ALA A 85 -5.77 0.32 8.54
N ALA A 86 -4.89 0.92 9.33
CA ALA A 86 -3.44 0.76 9.18
C ALA A 86 -2.99 -0.68 9.44
N SER A 87 -3.55 -1.35 10.44
CA SER A 87 -3.29 -2.77 10.74
C SER A 87 -3.70 -3.66 9.57
N VAL A 88 -4.89 -3.47 8.99
CA VAL A 88 -5.32 -4.22 7.81
C VAL A 88 -4.37 -3.99 6.63
N ALA A 89 -3.97 -2.73 6.39
CA ALA A 89 -3.04 -2.40 5.33
C ALA A 89 -1.67 -3.07 5.49
N ILE A 90 -1.09 -3.05 6.71
CA ILE A 90 0.23 -3.65 6.95
C ILE A 90 0.20 -5.18 6.83
N PHE A 91 -0.86 -5.84 7.32
CA PHE A 91 -1.01 -7.29 7.16
C PHE A 91 -1.21 -7.69 5.70
N ASN A 92 -1.97 -6.90 4.93
CA ASN A 92 -2.11 -7.14 3.50
C ASN A 92 -0.77 -6.96 2.76
N TYR A 93 0.01 -5.93 3.12
CA TYR A 93 1.34 -5.72 2.56
C TYR A 93 2.29 -6.89 2.86
N GLN A 94 2.26 -7.43 4.09
CA GLN A 94 3.03 -8.62 4.45
C GLN A 94 2.62 -9.83 3.60
N LYS A 95 1.31 -10.03 3.35
CA LYS A 95 0.83 -11.11 2.48
C LYS A 95 1.28 -10.91 1.03
N SER A 96 1.18 -9.69 0.49
CA SER A 96 1.56 -9.41 -0.91
C SER A 96 3.05 -9.56 -1.17
N SER A 97 3.88 -9.26 -0.17
CA SER A 97 5.34 -9.37 -0.27
C SER A 97 5.87 -10.76 0.11
N SER A 98 4.98 -11.76 0.25
CA SER A 98 5.39 -13.11 0.61
C SER A 98 6.03 -13.87 -0.56
N PRO A 99 7.01 -14.75 -0.31
CA PRO A 99 7.65 -15.58 -1.34
C PRO A 99 6.66 -16.40 -2.18
N VAL A 100 5.59 -16.90 -1.55
CA VAL A 100 4.53 -17.68 -2.20
C VAL A 100 3.79 -16.87 -3.26
N VAL A 101 3.48 -15.60 -2.97
CA VAL A 101 2.78 -14.72 -3.94
C VAL A 101 3.71 -14.37 -5.11
N SER A 102 4.98 -14.09 -4.83
CA SER A 102 5.96 -13.82 -5.89
C SER A 102 6.22 -15.04 -6.79
N SER A 103 6.31 -16.24 -6.22
CA SER A 103 6.51 -17.47 -6.98
C SER A 103 5.29 -17.84 -7.81
N THR A 104 4.09 -17.71 -7.25
CA THR A 104 2.84 -17.97 -7.99
C THR A 104 2.63 -16.98 -9.14
N LEU A 105 2.94 -15.70 -8.94
CA LEU A 105 2.92 -14.72 -10.01
C LEU A 105 3.97 -15.03 -11.10
N TYR A 106 5.15 -15.52 -10.71
CA TYR A 106 6.17 -15.92 -11.67
C TYR A 106 5.72 -17.13 -12.51
N ALA A 107 5.20 -18.18 -11.87
CA ALA A 107 4.64 -19.34 -12.56
C ALA A 107 3.54 -18.93 -13.55
N LEU A 108 2.71 -17.94 -13.15
CA LEU A 108 1.68 -17.38 -14.03
C LEU A 108 2.26 -16.65 -15.25
N ARG A 109 3.42 -15.99 -15.11
CA ARG A 109 4.10 -15.31 -16.23
C ARG A 109 4.71 -16.28 -17.23
N THR A 110 5.14 -17.46 -16.77
CA THR A 110 5.78 -18.46 -17.62
C THR A 110 4.77 -19.38 -18.29
N SER A 111 3.57 -19.54 -17.72
CA SER A 111 2.55 -20.45 -18.27
C SER A 111 2.00 -19.99 -19.62
N PRO A 112 2.04 -20.83 -20.67
CA PRO A 112 1.47 -20.52 -21.99
C PRO A 112 -0.02 -20.21 -21.94
N LYS A 113 -0.83 -21.00 -21.20
CA LYS A 113 -2.29 -20.79 -21.09
C LYS A 113 -2.60 -19.44 -20.46
N ALA A 114 -1.89 -19.09 -19.39
CA ALA A 114 -2.08 -17.80 -18.73
C ALA A 114 -1.72 -16.64 -19.68
N ARG A 115 -0.66 -16.78 -20.49
CA ARG A 115 -0.27 -15.79 -21.51
C ARG A 115 -1.26 -15.71 -22.67
N ASP A 116 -1.88 -16.81 -23.06
CA ASP A 116 -2.89 -16.81 -24.11
C ASP A 116 -4.13 -16.01 -23.68
N LEU A 117 -4.54 -16.18 -22.43
CA LEU A 117 -5.69 -15.50 -21.83
C LEU A 117 -5.39 -14.04 -21.44
N LEU A 118 -4.38 -13.80 -20.59
CA LEU A 118 -4.07 -12.46 -20.05
C LEU A 118 -3.18 -11.61 -20.97
N GLY A 119 -2.45 -12.25 -21.88
CA GLY A 119 -1.42 -11.61 -22.70
C GLY A 119 -0.04 -11.65 -22.07
N GLU A 120 0.84 -10.76 -22.56
CA GLU A 120 2.19 -10.61 -22.04
C GLU A 120 2.21 -9.71 -20.79
N ASN A 121 3.38 -9.59 -20.15
CA ASN A 121 3.63 -8.63 -19.07
C ASN A 121 2.60 -8.73 -17.92
N ILE A 122 2.49 -9.92 -17.33
CA ILE A 122 1.53 -10.18 -16.25
C ILE A 122 2.04 -9.56 -14.93
N TYR A 123 1.28 -8.62 -14.38
CA TYR A 123 1.55 -7.95 -13.10
C TYR A 123 0.31 -7.98 -12.19
N PHE A 124 0.46 -7.49 -10.96
CA PHE A 124 -0.70 -7.18 -10.14
C PHE A 124 -1.54 -6.09 -10.82
N GLU A 125 -2.86 -6.18 -10.67
CA GLU A 125 -3.76 -5.17 -11.23
C GLU A 125 -3.58 -3.80 -10.54
N GLN A 126 -3.24 -3.81 -9.25
CA GLN A 126 -3.12 -2.64 -8.39
C GLN A 126 -1.71 -2.54 -7.79
N GLN A 127 -1.25 -1.31 -7.52
CA GLN A 127 0.05 -1.08 -6.88
C GLN A 127 0.13 -1.68 -5.47
N ILE A 128 -0.98 -1.61 -4.72
CA ILE A 128 -1.15 -2.31 -3.45
C ILE A 128 -2.14 -3.44 -3.72
N PRO A 129 -1.67 -4.66 -4.06
CA PRO A 129 -2.57 -5.76 -4.38
C PRO A 129 -3.27 -6.24 -3.11
N TRP A 130 -4.58 -6.40 -3.20
CA TRP A 130 -5.37 -6.98 -2.12
C TRP A 130 -5.30 -8.51 -2.20
N ILE A 131 -4.63 -9.14 -1.23
CA ILE A 131 -4.49 -10.60 -1.15
C ILE A 131 -5.55 -11.14 -0.20
N SER A 132 -6.59 -11.74 -0.78
CA SER A 132 -7.64 -12.40 0.00
C SER A 132 -7.27 -13.82 0.33
N GLY A 133 -7.74 -14.30 1.49
CA GLY A 133 -7.58 -15.69 1.92
C GLY A 133 -6.54 -15.91 3.01
N GLU A 134 -6.29 -17.20 3.28
CA GLU A 134 -5.43 -17.69 4.34
C GLU A 134 -3.99 -17.86 3.81
N MET A 135 -3.04 -17.22 4.48
CA MET A 135 -1.61 -17.41 4.26
C MET A 135 -1.00 -17.86 5.57
N ASN A 136 -0.99 -19.17 5.80
CA ASN A 136 -0.42 -19.78 6.99
C ASN A 136 0.68 -20.76 6.59
N GLN A 137 1.84 -20.21 6.25
CA GLN A 137 2.99 -20.98 5.82
C GLN A 137 3.51 -21.91 6.93
N LEU A 138 3.43 -21.49 8.20
CA LEU A 138 3.88 -22.28 9.35
C LEU A 138 3.07 -23.57 9.53
N HIS A 139 1.74 -23.47 9.42
CA HIS A 139 0.86 -24.64 9.49
C HIS A 139 0.65 -25.31 8.13
N GLY A 140 1.36 -24.87 7.09
CA GLY A 140 1.31 -25.48 5.77
C GLY A 140 -0.04 -25.32 5.07
N ARG A 141 -0.80 -24.25 5.34
CA ARG A 141 -2.10 -23.99 4.73
C ARG A 141 -2.06 -22.67 3.98
N ILE A 142 -2.21 -22.76 2.66
CA ILE A 142 -2.20 -21.60 1.78
C ILE A 142 -3.46 -21.67 0.93
N ASN A 143 -4.26 -20.63 0.97
CA ASN A 143 -5.39 -20.43 0.09
C ASN A 143 -5.51 -18.94 -0.17
N VAL A 144 -4.92 -18.50 -1.27
CA VAL A 144 -4.84 -17.08 -1.61
C VAL A 144 -5.43 -16.80 -2.97
N SER A 145 -6.04 -15.63 -3.09
CA SER A 145 -6.55 -15.11 -4.35
C SER A 145 -6.19 -13.65 -4.50
N PHE A 146 -5.73 -13.26 -5.69
CA PHE A 146 -5.35 -11.89 -5.98
C PHE A 146 -5.58 -11.54 -7.45
N ARG A 147 -5.75 -10.23 -7.71
CA ARG A 147 -6.04 -9.71 -9.03
C ARG A 147 -4.77 -9.45 -9.84
N VAL A 148 -4.78 -9.92 -11.07
CA VAL A 148 -3.68 -9.82 -12.02
C VAL A 148 -4.14 -9.12 -13.30
N LYS A 149 -3.19 -8.49 -13.98
CA LYS A 149 -3.39 -7.78 -15.24
C LYS A 149 -2.27 -8.16 -16.20
N GLY A 150 -2.63 -8.55 -17.41
CA GLY A 150 -1.71 -8.65 -18.55
C GLY A 150 -2.04 -7.62 -19.61
N THR A 151 -1.38 -7.74 -20.78
CA THR A 151 -1.59 -6.84 -21.92
C THR A 151 -3.00 -6.95 -22.52
N LYS A 152 -3.60 -8.15 -22.54
CA LYS A 152 -4.91 -8.39 -23.18
C LYS A 152 -6.08 -8.18 -22.21
N SER A 153 -5.96 -8.69 -20.99
CA SER A 153 -7.06 -8.66 -20.01
C SER A 153 -6.56 -8.68 -18.56
N THR A 154 -7.51 -8.51 -17.64
CA THR A 154 -7.34 -8.75 -16.20
C THR A 154 -7.93 -10.09 -15.81
N GLY A 155 -7.65 -10.56 -14.59
CA GLY A 155 -8.23 -11.78 -14.04
C GLY A 155 -7.96 -11.91 -12.53
N VAL A 156 -8.61 -12.87 -11.89
CA VAL A 156 -8.36 -13.26 -10.50
C VAL A 156 -7.62 -14.59 -10.51
N MET A 157 -6.39 -14.61 -10.02
CA MET A 157 -5.65 -15.85 -9.82
C MET A 157 -5.95 -16.41 -8.44
N ARG A 158 -6.19 -17.72 -8.36
CA ARG A 158 -6.40 -18.44 -7.11
C ARG A 158 -5.40 -19.58 -6.98
N PHE A 159 -4.78 -19.68 -5.81
CA PHE A 159 -3.80 -20.69 -5.49
C PHE A 159 -4.09 -21.29 -4.12
N ALA A 160 -4.22 -22.60 -4.06
CA ALA A 160 -4.38 -23.34 -2.82
C ALA A 160 -3.35 -24.47 -2.74
N SER A 161 -2.67 -24.55 -1.60
CA SER A 161 -1.71 -25.61 -1.31
C SER A 161 -1.79 -26.01 0.16
N THR A 162 -1.57 -27.30 0.42
CA THR A 162 -1.53 -27.85 1.77
C THR A 162 -0.29 -28.70 1.99
N ARG A 163 0.24 -28.70 3.21
CA ARG A 163 1.28 -29.60 3.67
C ARG A 163 0.71 -30.40 4.85
N PRO A 164 0.45 -31.72 4.69
CA PRO A 164 -0.23 -32.52 5.70
C PRO A 164 0.64 -32.82 6.95
N SER A 165 1.97 -32.77 6.83
CA SER A 165 2.91 -33.00 7.93
C SER A 165 3.94 -31.88 8.00
N PRO A 166 4.41 -31.43 9.17
CA PRO A 166 5.45 -30.39 9.28
C PRO A 166 6.72 -30.67 8.46
N ARG A 167 7.04 -31.94 8.18
CA ARG A 167 8.15 -32.36 7.31
C ARG A 167 7.73 -32.84 5.92
N GLY A 168 6.43 -32.84 5.62
CA GLY A 168 5.89 -33.24 4.32
C GLY A 168 6.24 -32.25 3.22
N VAL A 169 6.03 -32.63 1.96
CA VAL A 169 6.14 -31.71 0.82
C VAL A 169 4.83 -30.91 0.71
N PHE A 170 4.89 -29.71 0.13
CA PHE A 170 3.68 -28.97 -0.20
C PHE A 170 2.98 -29.64 -1.39
N GLU A 171 1.68 -29.86 -1.26
CA GLU A 171 0.81 -30.37 -2.32
C GLU A 171 -0.02 -29.20 -2.85
N THR A 172 0.09 -28.90 -4.14
CA THR A 172 -0.79 -27.92 -4.79
C THR A 172 -2.14 -28.56 -5.03
N LEU A 173 -3.18 -27.99 -4.42
CA LEU A 173 -4.57 -28.44 -4.56
C LEU A 173 -5.29 -27.73 -5.70
N GLU A 174 -4.96 -26.46 -5.90
CA GLU A 174 -5.66 -25.62 -6.86
C GLU A 174 -4.71 -24.57 -7.40
N TRP A 175 -4.63 -24.45 -8.72
CA TRP A 175 -4.02 -23.30 -9.36
C TRP A 175 -4.86 -22.90 -10.57
N SER A 176 -5.69 -21.88 -10.41
CA SER A 176 -6.65 -21.50 -11.43
C SER A 176 -6.69 -20.00 -11.68
N LEU A 177 -7.12 -19.64 -12.88
CA LEU A 177 -7.30 -18.26 -13.31
C LEU A 177 -8.77 -18.03 -13.70
N GLU A 178 -9.42 -17.11 -13.01
CA GLU A 178 -10.77 -16.66 -13.31
C GLU A 178 -10.72 -15.37 -14.11
N MET A 179 -11.34 -15.39 -15.28
CA MET A 179 -11.42 -14.25 -16.19
C MET A 179 -12.61 -13.35 -15.82
N PRO A 180 -12.66 -12.09 -16.27
CA PRO A 180 -13.72 -11.14 -15.91
C PRO A 180 -15.11 -11.55 -16.44
N ASP A 181 -15.16 -12.47 -17.40
CA ASP A 181 -16.36 -13.08 -17.94
C ASP A 181 -16.90 -14.23 -17.05
N GLY A 182 -16.23 -14.52 -15.92
CA GLY A 182 -16.58 -15.61 -14.99
C GLY A 182 -16.06 -16.97 -15.43
N ARG A 183 -15.27 -17.06 -16.51
CA ARG A 183 -14.69 -18.31 -16.97
C ARG A 183 -13.47 -18.64 -16.14
N ARG A 184 -13.51 -19.80 -15.48
CA ARG A 184 -12.38 -20.32 -14.70
C ARG A 184 -11.62 -21.36 -15.48
N THR A 185 -10.32 -21.14 -15.63
CA THR A 185 -9.40 -22.06 -16.30
C THR A 185 -8.46 -22.64 -15.26
N ASP A 186 -8.40 -23.97 -15.15
CA ASP A 186 -7.37 -24.65 -14.35
C ASP A 186 -6.03 -24.60 -15.09
N LEU A 187 -4.98 -24.21 -14.37
CA LEU A 187 -3.62 -24.12 -14.88
C LEU A 187 -2.77 -25.31 -14.42
N LEU A 188 -3.25 -26.12 -13.47
CA LEU A 188 -2.51 -27.23 -12.88
C LEU A 188 -2.50 -28.48 -13.78
N GLU A 189 -3.60 -28.74 -14.49
CA GLU A 189 -3.81 -30.01 -15.22
C GLU A 189 -2.83 -30.24 -16.38
N ASP A 190 -2.38 -29.19 -17.08
CA ASP A 190 -1.62 -29.35 -18.32
C ASP A 190 -0.11 -29.21 -18.16
N GLU A 191 0.36 -28.47 -17.15
CA GLU A 191 1.77 -28.04 -17.06
C GLU A 191 2.54 -28.73 -15.93
N GLY A 192 1.83 -29.50 -15.09
CA GLY A 192 2.37 -30.08 -13.87
C GLY A 192 2.60 -29.02 -12.79
N ASP A 193 2.72 -29.45 -11.53
CA ASP A 193 2.83 -28.54 -10.40
C ASP A 193 4.19 -27.80 -10.41
N PRO A 194 4.23 -26.48 -10.73
CA PRO A 194 5.49 -25.74 -10.79
C PRO A 194 6.09 -25.51 -9.38
N PHE A 195 5.34 -25.82 -8.32
CA PHE A 195 5.76 -25.62 -6.93
C PHE A 195 6.40 -26.87 -6.30
N LYS A 196 6.38 -28.04 -6.97
CA LYS A 196 7.07 -29.25 -6.48
C LYS A 196 8.58 -29.07 -6.33
N GLY A 197 9.21 -28.27 -7.19
CA GLY A 197 10.66 -28.00 -7.14
C GLY A 197 11.07 -26.96 -6.11
N ILE A 198 10.16 -26.06 -5.72
CA ILE A 198 10.41 -25.01 -4.71
C ILE A 198 10.27 -25.60 -3.28
N ALA A 199 9.52 -26.70 -3.13
CA ALA A 199 9.25 -27.37 -1.86
C ALA A 199 10.25 -28.48 -1.47
N GLY A 200 11.53 -28.36 -1.88
CA GLY A 200 12.63 -29.25 -1.44
C GLY A 200 12.95 -29.15 0.08
N PRO A 201 13.68 -30.11 0.67
CA PRO A 201 13.58 -30.52 2.09
C PRO A 201 14.15 -29.55 3.14
N SER A 202 14.57 -28.36 2.77
CA SER A 202 15.04 -27.32 3.67
C SER A 202 14.31 -26.04 3.36
N GLY A 203 13.57 -25.50 4.34
CA GLY A 203 12.82 -24.25 4.22
C GLY A 203 13.70 -23.03 3.95
N GLN A 204 14.24 -22.92 2.73
CA GLN A 204 14.82 -21.71 2.21
C GLN A 204 13.71 -20.90 1.54
N THR A 205 13.34 -19.84 2.26
CA THR A 205 12.64 -18.68 1.73
C THR A 205 13.32 -18.20 0.45
N VAL A 206 12.64 -18.31 -0.69
CA VAL A 206 13.02 -17.58 -1.91
C VAL A 206 12.57 -16.12 -1.72
N GLY A 207 13.37 -15.36 -0.98
CA GLY A 207 13.38 -13.91 -0.94
C GLY A 207 14.77 -13.47 -1.38
N GLY A 208 14.84 -12.62 -2.41
CA GLY A 208 16.09 -12.28 -3.08
C GLY A 208 17.11 -11.54 -2.21
N MET A 209 18.36 -11.57 -2.70
CA MET A 209 19.49 -10.71 -2.37
C MET A 209 19.70 -10.44 -0.87
N ASP A 210 20.49 -11.28 -0.23
CA ASP A 210 21.78 -10.93 0.37
C ASP A 210 22.28 -12.18 1.11
N GLU A 211 22.76 -13.17 0.34
CA GLU A 211 23.66 -14.17 0.92
C GLU A 211 25.05 -13.51 1.00
N GLU A 212 25.23 -12.70 2.04
CA GLU A 212 26.57 -12.52 2.59
C GLU A 212 27.04 -13.92 2.97
N GLU A 213 28.05 -14.39 2.24
CA GLU A 213 28.84 -15.55 2.60
C GLU A 213 29.16 -15.45 4.10
N GLU A 214 28.61 -16.36 4.91
CA GLU A 214 29.21 -16.69 6.19
C GLU A 214 30.55 -17.38 5.90
N VAL A 215 31.53 -16.57 5.49
CA VAL A 215 32.94 -16.86 5.65
C VAL A 215 33.11 -17.12 7.14
N THR A 216 33.17 -18.39 7.51
CA THR A 216 33.53 -18.86 8.84
C THR A 216 34.80 -18.14 9.27
N ARG A 217 34.64 -17.03 10.00
CA ARG A 217 35.73 -16.23 10.55
C ARG A 217 36.37 -17.06 11.66
N GLY A 218 37.55 -17.59 11.36
CA GLY A 218 38.59 -17.80 12.36
C GLY A 218 38.54 -19.12 13.13
N PHE A 219 38.88 -20.23 12.47
CA PHE A 219 39.69 -21.27 13.13
C PHE A 219 41.09 -21.28 12.53
N ARG A 220 42.01 -20.71 13.31
CA ARG A 220 43.46 -20.67 13.04
C ARG A 220 43.96 -22.11 12.94
N LYS A 221 44.35 -22.56 11.74
CA LYS A 221 45.17 -23.77 11.59
C LYS A 221 46.47 -23.54 12.36
N MET A 222 46.70 -24.31 13.42
CA MET A 222 48.03 -24.38 14.02
C MET A 222 48.94 -25.18 13.09
N PRO A 223 50.15 -24.68 12.77
CA PRO A 223 51.14 -25.49 12.06
C PRO A 223 51.58 -26.63 12.98
N ASN A 224 51.45 -27.85 12.46
CA ASN A 224 51.90 -29.07 13.12
C ASN A 224 53.44 -29.04 13.16
N GLY A 225 54.02 -28.81 14.33
CA GLY A 225 55.46 -28.88 14.56
C GLY A 225 55.94 -30.34 14.56
N LYS A 226 57.04 -30.59 13.86
CA LYS A 226 57.86 -31.80 14.01
C LYS A 226 58.60 -31.78 15.34
#